data_AF-K1SPL5-F1
#
_entry.id   AF-K1SPL5-F1
#
_cell.length_a   1.000
_cell.length_b   1.000
_cell.length_c   1.000
_cell.angle_alpha   90.00
_cell.angle_beta   90.00
_cell.angle_gamma   90.00
#
_symmetry.space_group_name_H-M   'P 1'
#
loop_
_entity.id
_entity.type
_entity.pdbx_description
1 polymer ?
#
loop_
_entity_poly.entity_id
_entity_poly.type
_entity_poly.pdbx_seq_one_letter_code
_entity_poly.pdbx_strand_id
1 'polypeptide(L)'
;MRTSHIPIILLTAKDSLRDKEEGYQVGADSYLTKPFSASLLHSRIENLLQSRRNLANHFSANAAISNKAAVITESLNKLDNEFIHKINQLIEERLSSD
;
A
#
# COMPACT_ATOMS: atom_id res chain seq x y z
N MET A 1 -7.99 13.00 4.50
CA MET A 1 -8.11 11.53 4.28
C MET A 1 -7.92 10.79 5.59
N ARG A 2 -8.99 10.44 6.32
CA ARG A 2 -8.88 9.81 7.64
C ARG A 2 -9.02 8.29 7.63
N THR A 3 -9.63 7.70 6.60
CA THR A 3 -9.96 6.26 6.55
C THR A 3 -9.19 5.47 5.50
N SER A 4 -8.47 6.13 4.58
CA SER A 4 -7.77 5.46 3.45
C SER A 4 -6.68 4.46 3.87
N HIS A 5 -6.24 4.49 5.13
CA HIS A 5 -5.22 3.59 5.66
C HIS A 5 -5.80 2.33 6.30
N ILE A 6 -7.14 2.24 6.46
CA ILE A 6 -7.81 1.11 7.09
C ILE A 6 -7.97 0.01 6.04
N PRO A 7 -7.36 -1.19 6.22
CA PRO A 7 -7.50 -2.27 5.26
C PRO A 7 -8.92 -2.84 5.28
N ILE A 8 -9.48 -3.13 4.10
CA ILE A 8 -10.84 -3.63 3.89
C ILE A 8 -10.80 -5.03 3.28
N ILE A 9 -11.49 -5.98 3.92
CA ILE A 9 -11.74 -7.33 3.40
C ILE A 9 -13.21 -7.49 3.07
N LEU A 10 -13.54 -7.79 1.81
CA LEU A 10 -14.89 -8.11 1.37
C LEU A 10 -15.21 -9.58 1.67
N LEU A 11 -16.25 -9.82 2.48
CA LEU A 11 -16.77 -11.17 2.78
C LEU A 11 -18.16 -11.32 2.17
N THR A 12 -18.29 -12.11 1.10
CA THR A 12 -19.54 -12.13 0.30
C THR A 12 -19.86 -13.52 -0.25
N ALA A 13 -21.12 -13.77 -0.60
CA ALA A 13 -21.52 -14.99 -1.30
C ALA A 13 -21.38 -14.88 -2.83
N LYS A 14 -21.11 -13.67 -3.35
CA LYS A 14 -20.85 -13.44 -4.78
C LYS A 14 -19.49 -14.01 -5.14
N ASP A 15 -19.43 -15.01 -6.01
CA ASP A 15 -18.22 -15.79 -6.28
C ASP A 15 -17.72 -15.71 -7.72
N SER A 16 -18.46 -15.02 -8.59
CA SER A 16 -18.08 -14.80 -9.98
C SER A 16 -16.76 -14.03 -10.08
N LEU A 17 -16.01 -14.28 -11.16
CA LEU A 17 -14.77 -13.56 -11.42
C LEU A 17 -15.01 -12.05 -11.52
N ARG A 18 -16.08 -11.66 -12.20
CA ARG A 18 -16.47 -10.25 -12.38
C ARG A 18 -16.73 -9.54 -11.05
N ASP A 19 -17.40 -10.21 -10.11
CA ASP A 19 -17.67 -9.62 -8.79
C ASP A 19 -16.40 -9.43 -7.96
N LYS A 20 -15.41 -10.31 -8.14
CA LYS A 20 -14.10 -10.19 -7.50
C LYS A 20 -13.32 -9.03 -8.11
N GLU A 21 -13.26 -8.96 -9.45
CA GLU A 21 -12.62 -7.87 -10.18
C GLU A 21 -13.20 -6.52 -9.79
N GLU A 22 -14.53 -6.39 -9.76
CA GLU A 22 -15.22 -5.19 -9.30
C GLU A 22 -14.83 -4.87 -7.87
N GLY A 23 -14.90 -5.84 -6.95
CA GLY A 23 -14.52 -5.67 -5.55
C GLY A 23 -13.10 -5.13 -5.34
N TYR A 24 -12.15 -5.56 -6.17
CA TYR A 24 -10.78 -5.02 -6.15
C TYR A 24 -10.69 -3.63 -6.78
N GLN A 25 -11.42 -3.36 -7.87
CA GLN A 25 -11.45 -2.05 -8.52
C GLN A 25 -12.03 -0.95 -7.63
N VAL A 26 -13.02 -1.25 -6.77
CA VAL A 26 -13.53 -0.31 -5.77
C VAL A 26 -12.56 -0.09 -4.59
N GLY A 27 -11.44 -0.81 -4.55
CA GLY A 27 -10.34 -0.55 -3.60
C GLY A 27 -10.33 -1.45 -2.36
N ALA A 28 -10.92 -2.65 -2.42
CA ALA A 28 -10.72 -3.62 -1.35
C ALA A 28 -9.31 -4.22 -1.39
N ASP A 29 -8.67 -4.36 -0.23
CA ASP A 29 -7.36 -5.02 -0.12
C ASP A 29 -7.48 -6.56 -0.29
N SER A 30 -8.65 -7.13 0.02
CA SER A 30 -8.89 -8.56 -0.07
C SER A 30 -10.36 -8.89 -0.32
N TYR A 31 -10.62 -9.98 -1.03
CA TYR A 31 -11.95 -10.52 -1.31
C TYR A 31 -11.99 -12.00 -0.92
N LEU A 32 -13.04 -12.41 -0.18
CA LEU A 32 -13.22 -13.79 0.26
C LEU A 32 -14.70 -14.19 0.13
N THR A 33 -14.91 -15.30 -0.57
CA THR A 33 -16.25 -15.86 -0.82
C THR A 33 -16.69 -16.78 0.31
N LYS A 34 -17.94 -16.71 0.72
CA LYS A 34 -18.55 -17.63 1.67
C LYS A 34 -19.03 -18.92 0.96
N PRO A 35 -18.91 -20.09 1.60
CA PRO A 35 -18.26 -20.33 2.88
C PRO A 35 -16.73 -20.25 2.76
N PHE A 36 -16.07 -19.72 3.79
CA PHE A 36 -14.61 -19.61 3.83
C PHE A 36 -14.02 -20.29 5.06
N SER A 37 -12.74 -20.63 4.97
CA SER A 37 -11.98 -21.08 6.13
C SER A 37 -11.66 -19.91 7.06
N ALA A 38 -11.99 -20.04 8.33
CA ALA A 38 -11.61 -19.07 9.36
C ALA A 38 -10.08 -18.92 9.48
N SER A 39 -9.32 -20.02 9.29
CA SER A 39 -7.86 -19.96 9.32
C SER A 39 -7.31 -19.13 8.16
N LEU A 40 -7.89 -19.27 6.96
CA LEU A 40 -7.49 -18.47 5.80
C LEU A 40 -7.79 -16.98 6.01
N LEU A 41 -8.97 -16.66 6.58
CA LEU A 41 -9.31 -15.29 6.91
C LEU A 41 -8.32 -14.70 7.92
N HIS A 42 -7.99 -15.45 8.97
CA HIS A 42 -7.02 -15.02 9.98
C HIS A 42 -5.65 -14.73 9.36
N SER A 43 -5.13 -15.63 8.52
CA SER A 43 -3.85 -15.40 7.82
C SER A 43 -3.89 -14.15 6.93
N ARG A 44 -5.02 -13.87 6.27
CA ARG A 44 -5.17 -12.65 5.46
C ARG A 44 -5.15 -11.38 6.32
N ILE A 45 -5.82 -11.40 7.47
CA ILE A 45 -5.84 -10.28 8.42
C ILE A 45 -4.42 -9.99 8.91
N GLU A 46 -3.69 -11.01 9.37
CA GLU A 46 -2.31 -10.85 9.86
C GLU A 46 -1.39 -10.27 8.78
N ASN A 47 -1.49 -10.78 7.55
CA ASN A 47 -0.67 -10.28 6.43
C ASN A 47 -0.97 -8.81 6.10
N LEU A 48 -2.24 -8.40 6.11
CA LEU A 48 -2.63 -7.01 5.88
C LEU A 48 -2.10 -6.10 6.99
N LEU A 49 -2.27 -6.49 8.26
CA LEU A 49 -1.77 -5.71 9.40
C LEU A 49 -0.24 -5.60 9.36
N GLN A 50 0.46 -6.68 9.05
CA GLN A 50 1.92 -6.68 8.96
C GLN A 50 2.41 -5.79 7.81
N SER A 51 1.77 -5.85 6.65
CA SER A 51 2.07 -4.96 5.52
C SER A 51 1.91 -3.48 5.91
N ARG A 52 0.85 -3.13 6.65
CA ARG A 52 0.62 -1.77 7.14
C ARG A 52 1.68 -1.32 8.15
N ARG A 53 2.07 -2.20 9.10
CA ARG A 53 3.17 -1.91 10.05
C ARG A 53 4.48 -1.68 9.32
N ASN A 54 4.81 -2.52 8.34
CA ASN A 54 6.01 -2.36 7.54
C ASN A 54 6.00 -1.01 6.83
N LEU A 55 4.91 -0.66 6.15
CA LEU A 55 4.77 0.62 5.46
C LEU A 55 4.95 1.81 6.43
N ALA A 56 4.29 1.78 7.59
CA ALA A 56 4.44 2.80 8.62
C ALA A 56 5.88 2.91 9.13
N ASN A 57 6.56 1.78 9.34
CA ASN A 57 7.96 1.74 9.76
C ASN A 57 8.87 2.30 8.68
N HIS A 58 8.65 1.99 7.40
CA HIS A 58 9.44 2.54 6.29
C HIS A 58 9.31 4.07 6.23
N PHE A 59 8.09 4.61 6.31
CA PHE A 59 7.90 6.07 6.30
C PHE A 59 8.39 6.75 7.58
N SER A 60 8.23 6.13 8.75
CA SER A 60 8.73 6.69 10.02
C SER A 60 10.25 6.63 10.12
N ALA A 61 10.87 5.55 9.61
CA ALA A 61 12.32 5.47 9.48
C ALA A 61 12.84 6.48 8.45
N ASN A 62 12.16 6.66 7.32
CA ASN A 62 12.55 7.65 6.32
C ASN A 62 12.39 9.10 6.80
N ALA A 63 11.40 9.40 7.66
CA ALA A 63 11.28 10.72 8.30
C ALA A 63 12.43 11.02 9.27
N ALA A 64 13.03 9.99 9.89
CA ALA A 64 14.25 10.12 10.70
C ALA A 64 15.54 10.10 9.86
N ILE A 65 15.47 9.70 8.59
CA ILE A 65 16.62 9.47 7.72
C ILE A 65 16.56 10.49 6.56
N SER A 66 16.89 11.73 6.87
CA SER A 66 17.33 12.72 5.88
C SER A 66 18.64 12.31 5.16
N ASN A 67 19.22 11.13 5.44
CA ASN A 67 20.58 10.74 5.04
C ASN A 67 20.68 9.31 4.47
N LYS A 68 19.78 8.87 3.57
CA LYS A 68 19.94 7.56 2.89
C LYS A 68 19.29 7.50 1.51
N ALA A 69 19.51 8.52 0.68
CA ALA A 69 19.14 8.52 -0.73
C ALA A 69 19.70 7.32 -1.53
N ALA A 70 20.77 6.68 -1.04
CA ALA A 70 21.46 5.60 -1.75
C ALA A 70 20.81 4.21 -1.65
N VAL A 71 19.97 3.92 -0.64
CA VAL A 71 19.40 2.56 -0.45
C VAL A 71 17.98 2.42 -1.02
N ILE A 72 17.30 3.55 -1.23
CA ILE A 72 15.94 3.59 -1.78
C ILE A 72 15.90 3.08 -3.23
N THR A 73 16.95 3.29 -4.01
CA THR A 73 16.99 2.93 -5.44
C THR A 73 16.93 1.42 -5.70
N GLU A 74 17.41 0.59 -4.77
CA GLU A 74 17.51 -0.87 -4.97
C GLU A 74 16.24 -1.65 -4.58
N SER A 75 15.34 -1.07 -3.77
CA SER A 75 14.17 -1.78 -3.22
C SER A 75 12.81 -1.30 -3.76
N LEU A 76 12.80 -0.36 -4.70
CA LEU A 76 11.58 0.21 -5.27
C LEU A 76 11.27 -0.37 -6.66
N ASN A 77 9.99 -0.67 -6.90
CA ASN A 77 9.51 -0.99 -8.24
C ASN A 77 9.70 0.22 -9.17
N LYS A 78 9.85 -0.01 -10.48
CA LYS A 78 10.15 1.06 -11.48
C LYS A 78 9.20 2.27 -11.36
N LEU A 79 7.93 2.00 -11.06
CA LEU A 79 6.88 3.01 -10.94
C LEU A 79 7.06 3.90 -9.69
N ASP A 80 7.55 3.32 -8.59
CA ASP A 80 7.84 4.05 -7.36
C ASP A 80 9.09 4.94 -7.54
N ASN A 81 10.10 4.46 -8.27
CA ASN A 81 11.28 5.27 -8.59
C ASN A 81 10.94 6.49 -9.45
N GLU A 82 10.08 6.34 -10.48
CA GLU A 82 9.60 7.48 -11.27
C GLU A 82 8.82 8.49 -10.43
N PHE A 83 7.97 8.00 -9.52
CA PHE A 83 7.18 8.84 -8.65
C PHE A 83 8.05 9.67 -7.68
N ILE A 84 9.02 9.01 -7.02
CA ILE A 84 9.96 9.68 -6.12
C ILE A 84 10.82 10.70 -6.88
N HIS A 85 11.27 10.36 -8.09
CA HIS A 85 12.05 11.29 -8.90
C HIS A 85 11.25 12.55 -9.24
N LYS A 86 9.97 12.39 -9.62
CA LYS A 86 9.07 13.50 -9.92
C LYS A 86 8.80 14.39 -8.70
N ILE A 87 8.69 13.80 -7.51
CA ILE A 87 8.52 14.56 -6.27
C ILE A 87 9.77 15.37 -5.94
N ASN A 88 10.95 14.74 -6.01
CA ASN A 88 12.21 15.43 -5.72
C ASN A 88 12.45 16.59 -6.68
N GLN A 89 12.16 16.39 -7.97
CA GLN A 89 12.25 17.46 -8.97
C GLN A 89 11.33 18.64 -8.62
N LEU A 90 10.07 18.37 -8.23
CA LEU A 90 9.12 19.43 -7.87
C LEU A 90 9.55 20.21 -6.61
N ILE A 91 10.18 19.52 -5.64
CA ILE A 91 10.72 20.14 -4.43
C ILE A 91 11.92 21.03 -4.77
N GLU A 92 12.85 20.55 -5.61
CA GLU A 92 14.03 21.31 -6.06
C GLU A 92 13.64 22.55 -6.88
N GLU A 93 12.68 22.43 -7.79
CA GLU A 93 12.16 23.56 -8.57
C GLU A 93 11.57 24.67 -7.69
N ARG A 94 10.97 24.30 -6.55
CA ARG A 94 10.36 25.26 -5.62
C ARG A 94 11.35 25.84 -4.62
N LEU A 95 12.35 25.07 -4.18
CA LEU A 95 13.41 25.55 -3.29
C LEU A 95 14.48 26.39 -4.01
N SER A 96 14.65 26.23 -5.33
CA SER A 96 15.54 27.06 -6.15
C SER A 96 14.89 28.38 -6.61
N SER A 97 13.60 28.56 -6.32
CA SER A 97 12.85 29.79 -6.64
C SER A 97 12.72 30.76 -5.46
N ASP A 98 13.45 30.53 -4.36
CA ASP A 98 13.74 31.47 -3.26
C ASP A 98 15.26 31.75 -3.22
#